data_AF-A0A409VNL6-F1
#
_entry.id   AF-A0A409VNL6-F1
#
_cell.length_a   1.000
_cell.length_b   1.000
_cell.length_c   1.000
_cell.angle_alpha   90.00
_cell.angle_beta   90.00
_cell.angle_gamma   90.00
#
_symmetry.space_group_name_H-M   'P 1'
#
loop_
_entity.id
_entity.type
_entity.pdbx_description
1 polymer ?
#
loop_
_entity_poly.entity_id
_entity_poly.type
_entity_poly.pdbx_seq_one_letter_code
_entity_poly.pdbx_strand_id
1 'polypeptide(L)'
;MPHRLTTFRRYRISNDVLMIILDKLNPVTLYRTCQAFQRVYALVMEYQHLRYKFELAVVGMRDGPASSSTRSPLIRLQVLLSYKKDWPRLDWTDEQKIRIPVTATQVSVSGDFLYYVGGQSLDLVELPSCRTNRPPSQTRHLRYNTSQSDGVAIDTLQSLIVASQTYSGAGGQIGLRLKIRNLWNFDKHPRASSAYYDCSTHVTQPVAKVSIVISGNRVVVTLDFIGGLTKHLLLDWCTLQAMWLEEQDVILLSSYSLLGIRKVHSKMSLYLYNIYDMRNVAIEREFELPAIWARSIMRFGRNSSPNSDSSAPSSALFYSDPSARVLLLTAKQTGPSGNGMHWMFINESFFRPTTHADRRSVPWSYWSQFCLIKDFPNSTLVDNPQVVGSRVIYLEKDGTHSSRGYERSRLSIVDFSPNAEVTTPPTRTWTLIGKMSPLRPNETHREFPPTTTNGLAVDRIHATEDNVIVLLVCIC
;
A
#
# COMPACT_ATOMS: atom_id res chain seq x y z
N MET A 1 -33.12 -62.62 5.82
CA MET A 1 -32.12 -61.59 5.45
C MET A 1 -32.10 -60.53 6.55
N PRO A 2 -30.96 -60.25 7.19
CA PRO A 2 -30.90 -59.22 8.22
C PRO A 2 -30.76 -57.82 7.59
N HIS A 3 -31.60 -56.88 8.05
CA HIS A 3 -31.47 -55.47 7.70
C HIS A 3 -30.15 -54.91 8.23
N ARG A 4 -29.30 -54.40 7.34
CA ARG A 4 -28.13 -53.60 7.71
C ARG A 4 -28.62 -52.26 8.27
N LEU A 5 -28.61 -52.10 9.59
CA LEU A 5 -28.62 -50.80 10.24
C LEU A 5 -27.27 -50.12 10.00
N THR A 6 -27.18 -49.24 9.01
CA THR A 6 -26.06 -48.28 8.93
C THR A 6 -26.30 -47.15 9.94
N THR A 7 -26.19 -47.45 11.24
CA THR A 7 -26.02 -46.40 12.24
C THR A 7 -24.59 -45.89 12.15
N PHE A 8 -24.32 -44.94 11.24
CA PHE A 8 -23.19 -44.03 11.43
C PHE A 8 -23.49 -43.21 12.70
N ARG A 9 -23.10 -43.72 13.87
CA ARG A 9 -22.97 -42.90 15.08
C ARG A 9 -21.97 -41.81 14.74
N ARG A 10 -22.46 -40.61 14.40
CA ARG A 10 -21.62 -39.42 14.25
C ARG A 10 -21.02 -39.17 15.62
N TYR A 11 -19.78 -39.60 15.84
CA TYR A 11 -19.01 -39.22 17.02
C TYR A 11 -18.94 -37.69 17.04
N ARG A 12 -19.73 -37.07 17.93
CA ARG A 12 -19.68 -35.63 18.14
C ARG A 12 -18.42 -35.35 18.95
N ILE A 13 -17.47 -34.67 18.32
CA ILE A 13 -16.34 -34.05 19.01
C ILE A 13 -16.91 -33.11 20.08
N SER A 14 -16.41 -33.18 21.31
CA SER A 14 -16.82 -32.27 22.41
C SER A 14 -16.46 -30.82 22.07
N ASN A 15 -17.13 -29.86 22.70
CA ASN A 15 -16.83 -28.44 22.45
C ASN A 15 -15.37 -28.11 22.82
N ASP A 16 -14.85 -28.67 23.91
CA ASP A 16 -13.48 -28.41 24.36
C ASP A 16 -12.42 -28.86 23.35
N VAL A 17 -12.55 -30.09 22.83
CA VAL A 17 -11.65 -30.61 21.80
C VAL A 17 -11.79 -29.81 20.50
N LEU A 18 -13.01 -29.43 20.15
CA LEU A 18 -13.25 -28.60 18.97
C LEU A 18 -12.61 -27.22 19.12
N MET A 19 -12.71 -26.56 20.28
CA MET A 19 -12.04 -25.29 20.54
C MET A 19 -10.52 -25.38 20.39
N ILE A 20 -9.90 -26.43 20.91
CA ILE A 20 -8.44 -26.65 20.77
C ILE A 20 -8.05 -26.77 19.30
N ILE A 21 -8.85 -27.48 18.48
CA ILE A 21 -8.62 -27.59 17.03
C ILE A 21 -8.77 -26.22 16.35
N LEU A 22 -9.85 -25.50 16.65
CA LEU A 22 -10.15 -24.20 16.05
C LEU A 22 -9.08 -23.15 16.39
N ASP A 23 -8.50 -23.21 17.59
CA ASP A 23 -7.42 -22.31 18.00
C ASP A 23 -6.13 -22.51 17.17
N LYS A 24 -5.92 -23.68 16.57
CA LYS A 24 -4.78 -23.92 15.68
C LYS A 24 -4.98 -23.44 14.25
N LEU A 25 -6.20 -23.06 13.88
CA LEU A 25 -6.49 -22.54 12.54
C LEU A 25 -6.00 -21.09 12.42
N ASN A 26 -5.45 -20.76 11.24
CA ASN A 26 -5.21 -19.36 10.89
C ASN A 26 -6.56 -18.62 10.70
N PRO A 27 -6.58 -17.28 10.77
CA PRO A 27 -7.81 -16.48 10.62
C PRO A 27 -8.68 -16.88 9.41
N VAL A 28 -8.09 -16.99 8.23
CA VAL A 28 -8.82 -17.27 6.97
C VAL A 28 -9.44 -18.68 6.99
N THR A 29 -8.70 -19.68 7.45
CA THR A 29 -9.19 -21.05 7.56
C THR A 29 -10.30 -21.17 8.61
N LEU A 30 -10.17 -20.47 9.75
CA LEU A 30 -11.22 -20.40 10.76
C LEU A 30 -12.50 -19.79 10.18
N TYR A 31 -12.40 -18.67 9.49
CA TYR A 31 -13.53 -18.01 8.84
C TYR A 31 -14.26 -18.94 7.86
N ARG A 32 -13.53 -19.60 6.97
CA ARG A 32 -14.11 -20.58 6.02
C ARG A 32 -14.78 -21.76 6.73
N THR A 33 -14.22 -22.21 7.85
CA THR A 33 -14.80 -23.28 8.67
C THR A 33 -16.12 -22.83 9.32
N CYS A 34 -16.20 -21.58 9.80
CA CYS A 34 -17.45 -21.01 10.30
C CYS A 34 -18.53 -20.94 9.23
N GLN A 35 -18.17 -20.59 7.98
CA GLN A 35 -19.12 -20.58 6.86
C GLN A 35 -19.67 -21.98 6.55
N ALA A 36 -18.87 -23.03 6.73
CA ALA A 36 -19.27 -24.40 6.47
C ALA A 36 -20.08 -25.03 7.62
N PHE A 37 -19.83 -24.63 8.87
CA PHE A 37 -20.40 -25.28 10.05
C PHE A 37 -21.00 -24.28 11.05
N GLN A 38 -22.34 -24.23 11.12
CA GLN A 38 -23.06 -23.34 12.04
C GLN A 38 -22.70 -23.57 13.51
N ARG A 39 -22.44 -24.82 13.94
CA ARG A 39 -21.98 -25.13 15.30
C ARG A 39 -20.62 -24.48 15.59
N VAL A 40 -19.71 -24.47 14.62
CA VAL A 40 -18.40 -23.82 14.76
C VAL A 40 -18.59 -22.32 14.86
N TYR A 41 -19.43 -21.72 14.00
CA TYR A 41 -19.74 -20.30 14.07
C TYR A 41 -20.29 -19.88 15.44
N ALA A 42 -21.27 -20.63 15.98
CA ALA A 42 -21.85 -20.35 17.29
C ALA A 42 -20.78 -20.36 18.41
N LEU A 43 -19.90 -21.37 18.42
CA LEU A 43 -18.79 -21.43 19.35
C LEU A 43 -17.81 -20.27 19.15
N VAL A 44 -17.40 -19.98 17.92
CA VAL A 44 -16.46 -18.89 17.63
C VAL A 44 -17.00 -17.54 18.11
N MET A 45 -18.31 -17.31 18.02
CA MET A 45 -18.94 -16.07 18.51
C MET A 45 -19.05 -16.01 20.05
N GLU A 46 -19.09 -17.15 20.72
CA GLU A 46 -19.12 -17.27 22.19
C GLU A 46 -17.74 -17.00 22.82
N TYR A 47 -16.66 -17.50 22.20
CA TYR A 47 -15.30 -17.40 22.76
C TYR A 47 -14.49 -16.26 22.13
N GLN A 48 -14.16 -15.26 22.95
CA GLN A 48 -13.53 -14.00 22.51
C GLN A 48 -12.23 -14.16 21.70
N HIS A 49 -11.37 -15.11 22.05
CA HIS A 49 -10.10 -15.33 21.34
C HIS A 49 -10.30 -15.94 19.93
N LEU A 50 -11.30 -16.82 19.77
CA LEU A 50 -11.70 -17.34 18.46
C LEU A 50 -12.42 -16.25 17.65
N ARG A 51 -13.31 -15.49 18.30
CA ARG A 51 -13.97 -14.34 17.67
C ARG A 51 -12.96 -13.33 17.15
N TYR A 52 -11.91 -13.04 17.92
CA TYR A 52 -10.81 -12.18 17.47
C TYR A 52 -10.15 -12.70 16.18
N LYS A 53 -9.77 -13.98 16.12
CA LYS A 53 -9.22 -14.60 14.89
C LYS A 53 -10.21 -14.53 13.72
N PHE A 54 -11.50 -14.75 13.98
CA PHE A 54 -12.53 -14.62 12.96
C PHE A 54 -12.62 -13.20 12.41
N GLU A 55 -12.70 -12.20 13.29
CA GLU A 55 -12.82 -10.79 12.89
C GLU A 55 -11.58 -10.29 12.15
N LEU A 56 -10.37 -10.79 12.50
CA LEU A 56 -9.14 -10.51 11.74
C LEU A 56 -9.31 -10.91 10.26
N ALA A 57 -9.84 -12.11 10.01
CA ALA A 57 -10.10 -12.57 8.65
C ALA A 57 -11.17 -11.74 7.93
N VAL A 58 -12.16 -11.22 8.66
CA VAL A 58 -13.21 -10.38 8.09
C VAL A 58 -12.65 -9.10 7.50
N VAL A 59 -11.77 -8.43 8.24
CA VAL A 59 -11.17 -7.15 7.84
C VAL A 59 -9.84 -7.28 7.08
N GLY A 60 -9.41 -8.50 6.75
CA GLY A 60 -8.16 -8.73 6.02
C GLY A 60 -6.90 -8.40 6.83
N MET A 61 -6.92 -8.68 8.14
CA MET A 61 -5.82 -8.45 9.07
C MET A 61 -5.21 -9.77 9.56
N ARG A 62 -3.99 -9.70 10.08
CA ARG A 62 -3.30 -10.76 10.82
C ARG A 62 -3.05 -10.35 12.26
N ASP A 63 -3.00 -11.36 13.13
CA ASP A 63 -2.61 -11.16 14.52
C ASP A 63 -1.14 -10.73 14.59
N GLY A 64 -0.87 -9.72 15.40
CA GLY A 64 0.46 -9.15 15.57
C GLY A 64 1.27 -9.89 16.64
N PRO A 65 2.61 -9.72 16.64
CA PRO A 65 3.52 -10.43 17.54
C PRO A 65 3.45 -9.93 19.00
N ALA A 66 2.74 -8.83 19.28
CA ALA A 66 2.57 -8.35 20.65
C ALA A 66 2.00 -9.45 21.54
N SER A 67 2.59 -9.64 22.72
CA SER A 67 2.18 -10.71 23.63
C SER A 67 0.74 -10.53 24.12
N SER A 68 -0.03 -11.63 24.10
CA SER A 68 -1.37 -11.69 24.71
C SER A 68 -1.33 -11.51 26.23
N SER A 69 -0.16 -11.66 26.86
CA SER A 69 0.01 -11.31 28.28
C SER A 69 -0.06 -9.81 28.53
N THR A 70 0.32 -8.98 27.55
CA THR A 70 0.31 -7.52 27.67
C THR A 70 -1.06 -6.92 27.34
N ARG A 71 -1.80 -7.55 26.42
CA ARG A 71 -3.18 -7.17 26.05
C ARG A 71 -4.00 -8.44 25.88
N SER A 72 -5.04 -8.60 26.72
CA SER A 72 -5.92 -9.76 26.65
C SER A 72 -6.64 -9.85 25.29
N PRO A 73 -7.07 -11.06 24.86
CA PRO A 73 -7.83 -11.23 23.63
C PRO A 73 -9.08 -10.34 23.54
N LEU A 74 -9.71 -10.05 24.69
CA LEU A 74 -10.84 -9.13 24.77
C LEU A 74 -10.47 -7.71 24.30
N ILE A 75 -9.36 -7.16 24.81
CA ILE A 75 -8.93 -5.81 24.46
C ILE A 75 -8.52 -5.75 22.99
N ARG A 76 -7.80 -6.77 22.49
CA ARG A 76 -7.44 -6.85 21.06
C ARG A 76 -8.68 -6.89 20.16
N LEU A 77 -9.69 -7.66 20.56
CA LEU A 77 -10.99 -7.71 19.88
C LEU A 77 -11.69 -6.35 19.89
N GLN A 78 -11.74 -5.66 21.03
CA GLN A 78 -12.35 -4.33 21.13
C GLN A 78 -11.69 -3.33 20.18
N VAL A 79 -10.36 -3.25 20.19
CA VAL A 79 -9.61 -2.36 19.29
C VAL A 79 -9.87 -2.71 17.83
N LEU A 80 -9.87 -4.01 17.48
CA LEU A 80 -10.16 -4.46 16.13
C LEU A 80 -11.59 -4.12 15.68
N LEU A 81 -12.58 -4.25 16.56
CA LEU A 81 -13.97 -3.92 16.25
C LEU A 81 -14.16 -2.41 16.07
N SER A 82 -13.51 -1.57 16.88
CA SER A 82 -13.47 -0.12 16.66
C SER A 82 -12.81 0.21 15.32
N TYR A 83 -11.64 -0.37 15.04
CA TYR A 83 -10.95 -0.18 13.76
C TYR A 83 -11.81 -0.58 12.56
N LYS A 84 -12.46 -1.76 12.63
CA LYS A 84 -13.38 -2.28 11.61
C LYS A 84 -14.54 -1.33 11.33
N LYS A 85 -15.05 -0.67 12.37
CA LYS A 85 -16.20 0.23 12.28
C LYS A 85 -15.79 1.61 11.76
N ASP A 86 -14.74 2.19 12.31
CA ASP A 86 -14.46 3.62 12.20
C ASP A 86 -13.61 3.93 10.97
N TRP A 87 -12.58 3.11 10.68
CA TRP A 87 -11.63 3.36 9.59
C TRP A 87 -12.29 3.39 8.20
N PRO A 88 -13.11 2.39 7.80
CA PRO A 88 -13.76 2.40 6.48
C PRO A 88 -14.84 3.47 6.34
N ARG A 89 -15.36 4.00 7.44
CA ARG A 89 -16.34 5.09 7.45
C ARG A 89 -15.68 6.46 7.45
N LEU A 90 -14.35 6.50 7.51
CA LEU A 90 -13.60 7.72 7.73
C LEU A 90 -14.14 8.44 8.97
N ASP A 91 -14.47 7.74 10.05
CA ASP A 91 -14.92 8.34 11.31
C ASP A 91 -13.69 8.64 12.18
N TRP A 92 -13.47 9.92 12.50
CA TRP A 92 -12.20 10.38 13.07
C TRP A 92 -12.40 10.62 14.55
N THR A 93 -11.71 9.85 15.37
CA THR A 93 -11.80 9.95 16.84
C THR A 93 -10.75 10.87 17.43
N ASP A 94 -9.69 11.19 16.68
CA ASP A 94 -8.58 12.06 17.08
C ASP A 94 -8.07 12.89 15.89
N GLU A 95 -7.73 14.16 16.12
CA GLU A 95 -7.22 15.09 15.11
C GLU A 95 -5.99 15.82 15.66
N GLN A 96 -4.84 15.64 14.99
CA GLN A 96 -3.59 16.31 15.32
C GLN A 96 -3.19 17.28 14.21
N LYS A 97 -2.91 18.54 14.58
CA LYS A 97 -2.41 19.57 13.66
C LYS A 97 -0.91 19.78 13.87
N ILE A 98 -0.12 19.62 12.81
CA ILE A 98 1.34 19.85 12.83
C ILE A 98 1.64 21.06 11.94
N ARG A 99 2.34 22.04 12.50
CA ARG A 99 2.83 23.19 11.72
C ARG A 99 4.16 22.83 11.07
N ILE A 100 4.20 22.89 9.74
CA ILE A 100 5.43 22.69 8.98
C ILE A 100 6.15 24.04 8.83
N PRO A 101 7.47 24.11 9.05
CA PRO A 101 8.23 25.32 8.79
C PRO A 101 8.10 25.78 7.34
N VAL A 102 7.97 27.09 7.12
CA VAL A 102 7.89 27.69 5.77
C VAL A 102 9.15 27.42 4.94
N THR A 103 10.28 27.13 5.60
CA THR A 103 11.55 26.75 4.96
C THR A 103 11.60 25.30 4.49
N ALA A 104 10.55 24.50 4.73
CA ALA A 104 10.49 23.12 4.26
C ALA A 104 10.33 23.09 2.74
N THR A 105 11.28 22.46 2.05
CA THR A 105 11.25 22.28 0.59
C THR A 105 10.51 21.01 0.20
N GLN A 106 10.37 20.05 1.11
CA GLN A 106 9.67 18.80 0.89
C GLN A 106 8.94 18.37 2.16
N VAL A 107 7.72 17.85 1.99
CA VAL A 107 6.91 17.24 3.05
C VAL A 107 6.31 15.96 2.48
N SER A 108 6.44 14.84 3.17
CA SER A 108 5.77 13.61 2.77
C SER A 108 5.71 12.60 3.93
N VAL A 109 5.17 11.42 3.66
CA VAL A 109 5.04 10.34 4.64
C VAL A 109 5.81 9.11 4.15
N SER A 110 6.55 8.48 5.05
CA SER A 110 7.22 7.21 4.78
C SER A 110 7.24 6.32 6.03
N GLY A 111 6.78 5.08 5.86
CA GLY A 111 6.53 4.18 6.98
C GLY A 111 5.57 4.83 7.98
N ASP A 112 5.96 4.82 9.25
CA ASP A 112 5.19 5.38 10.36
C ASP A 112 5.55 6.85 10.65
N PHE A 113 6.21 7.55 9.72
CA PHE A 113 6.71 8.91 9.93
C PHE A 113 6.17 9.90 8.90
N LEU A 114 5.71 11.05 9.39
CA LEU A 114 5.69 12.29 8.61
C LEU A 114 7.12 12.84 8.60
N TYR A 115 7.63 13.17 7.42
CA TYR A 115 8.92 13.83 7.31
C TYR A 115 8.83 15.14 6.54
N TYR A 116 9.73 16.05 6.87
CA TYR A 116 9.97 17.24 6.06
C TYR A 116 11.46 17.55 6.01
N VAL A 117 11.87 18.15 4.90
CA VAL A 117 13.26 18.54 4.62
C VAL A 117 13.30 20.06 4.48
N GLY A 118 14.21 20.71 5.20
CA GLY A 118 14.40 22.16 5.11
C GLY A 118 15.61 22.61 5.94
N GLY A 119 16.27 23.71 5.54
CA GLY A 119 17.34 24.31 6.33
C GLY A 119 18.49 23.35 6.71
N GLN A 120 18.89 22.44 5.80
CA GLN A 120 19.88 21.38 6.04
C GLN A 120 19.52 20.38 7.15
N SER A 121 18.23 20.24 7.47
CA SER A 121 17.73 19.17 8.32
C SER A 121 16.70 18.28 7.63
N LEU A 122 16.68 17.03 8.09
CA LEU A 122 15.61 16.08 7.89
C LEU A 122 14.96 15.85 9.24
N ASP A 123 13.69 16.23 9.35
CA ASP A 123 12.89 16.12 10.55
C ASP A 123 11.84 15.02 10.34
N LEU A 124 11.75 14.09 11.30
CA LEU A 124 10.86 12.93 11.26
C LEU A 124 9.96 12.95 12.50
N VAL A 125 8.65 12.98 12.28
CA VAL A 125 7.63 12.92 13.34
C VAL A 125 6.90 11.57 13.24
N GLU A 126 7.06 10.73 14.26
CA GLU A 126 6.37 9.43 14.36
C GLU A 126 4.86 9.68 14.47
N LEU A 127 4.09 9.02 13.62
CA LEU A 127 2.64 9.09 13.58
C LEU A 127 2.06 8.16 14.67
N PRO A 128 0.94 8.56 15.32
CA PRO A 128 0.28 7.69 16.29
C PRO A 128 -0.31 6.45 15.62
N SER A 129 -0.42 5.33 16.34
CA SER A 129 -1.07 4.11 15.84
C SER A 129 -1.88 3.43 16.93
N CYS A 130 -3.20 3.31 16.70
CA CYS A 130 -4.11 2.62 17.61
C CYS A 130 -3.89 1.10 17.66
N ARG A 131 -3.21 0.55 16.65
CA ARG A 131 -2.85 -0.87 16.57
C ARG A 131 -1.54 -1.20 17.27
N THR A 132 -0.80 -0.19 17.72
CA THR A 132 0.37 -0.41 18.56
C THR A 132 0.00 -0.31 20.02
N ASN A 133 0.73 -0.99 20.89
CA ASN A 133 0.58 -0.82 22.33
C ASN A 133 1.25 0.47 22.86
N ARG A 134 1.37 1.53 22.04
CA ARG A 134 2.02 2.79 22.39
C ARG A 134 1.03 3.97 22.31
N PRO A 135 0.83 4.74 23.38
CA PRO A 135 0.00 5.94 23.34
C PRO A 135 0.65 7.07 22.51
N PRO A 136 -0.14 8.02 21.98
CA PRO A 136 0.38 9.15 21.20
C PRO A 136 1.42 10.01 21.93
N SER A 137 1.36 10.08 23.27
CA SER A 137 2.36 10.80 24.07
C SER A 137 3.76 10.21 24.03
N GLN A 138 3.92 9.00 23.47
CA GLN A 138 5.19 8.30 23.32
C GLN A 138 5.72 8.34 21.88
N THR A 139 5.11 9.09 20.97
CA THR A 139 5.64 9.26 19.61
C THR A 139 6.99 10.00 19.65
N ARG A 140 7.88 9.64 18.74
CA ARG A 140 9.22 10.20 18.64
C ARG A 140 9.27 11.35 17.64
N HIS A 141 10.13 12.32 17.94
CA HIS A 141 10.56 13.34 16.99
C HIS A 141 12.07 13.22 16.82
N LEU A 142 12.53 12.96 15.60
CA LEU A 142 13.93 12.78 15.26
C LEU A 142 14.34 13.91 14.31
N ARG A 143 15.52 14.49 14.52
CA ARG A 143 16.07 15.52 13.66
C ARG A 143 17.51 15.19 13.30
N TYR A 144 17.80 15.18 12.00
CA TYR A 144 19.12 14.88 11.48
C TYR A 144 19.66 16.03 10.66
N ASN A 145 20.90 16.41 10.92
CA ASN A 145 21.63 17.35 10.07
C ASN A 145 22.06 16.61 8.80
N THR A 146 21.57 17.04 7.65
CA THR A 146 21.81 16.37 6.38
C THR A 146 21.76 17.37 5.23
N SER A 147 22.60 17.18 4.21
CA SER A 147 22.42 17.91 2.95
C SER A 147 21.03 17.65 2.37
N GLN A 148 20.61 18.53 1.45
CA GLN A 148 19.34 18.46 0.75
C GLN A 148 19.02 17.01 0.35
N SER A 149 17.80 16.59 0.67
CA SER A 149 17.28 15.27 0.34
C SER A 149 16.06 15.45 -0.55
N ASP A 150 16.05 14.79 -1.70
CA ASP A 150 14.99 14.92 -2.71
C ASP A 150 13.91 13.85 -2.56
N GLY A 151 14.18 12.83 -1.76
CA GLY A 151 13.26 11.77 -1.43
C GLY A 151 13.79 10.92 -0.28
N VAL A 152 12.89 10.48 0.59
CA VAL A 152 13.20 9.68 1.78
C VAL A 152 12.28 8.46 1.82
N ALA A 153 12.86 7.29 2.13
CA ALA A 153 12.12 6.09 2.50
C ALA A 153 12.60 5.55 3.84
N ILE A 154 11.64 5.10 4.67
CA ILE A 154 11.88 4.57 6.01
C ILE A 154 11.30 3.15 6.09
N ASP A 155 12.11 2.22 6.60
CA ASP A 155 11.67 0.89 7.03
C ASP A 155 12.01 0.73 8.52
N THR A 156 10.98 0.89 9.35
CA THR A 156 11.11 0.86 10.82
C THR A 156 11.50 -0.51 11.35
N LEU A 157 11.10 -1.58 10.67
CA LEU A 157 11.38 -2.96 11.07
C LEU A 157 12.86 -3.31 10.96
N GLN A 158 13.50 -2.76 9.93
CA GLN A 158 14.94 -2.92 9.72
C GLN A 158 15.75 -1.79 10.36
N SER A 159 15.09 -0.81 10.99
CA SER A 159 15.73 0.43 11.45
C SER A 159 16.53 1.12 10.35
N LEU A 160 15.97 1.15 9.13
CA LEU A 160 16.61 1.65 7.93
C LEU A 160 15.96 2.97 7.49
N ILE A 161 16.79 3.95 7.13
CA ILE A 161 16.38 5.13 6.40
C ILE A 161 17.26 5.31 5.17
N VAL A 162 16.63 5.48 4.01
CA VAL A 162 17.30 5.75 2.74
C VAL A 162 16.89 7.15 2.28
N ALA A 163 17.86 8.05 2.18
CA ALA A 163 17.65 9.41 1.67
C ALA A 163 18.41 9.61 0.36
N SER A 164 17.76 10.20 -0.63
CA SER A 164 18.35 10.50 -1.94
C SER A 164 18.77 11.96 -2.04
N GLN A 165 19.86 12.21 -2.76
CA GLN A 165 20.30 13.52 -3.17
C GLN A 165 20.69 13.46 -4.65
N THR A 166 20.06 14.29 -5.47
CA THR A 166 20.42 14.48 -6.87
C THR A 166 21.38 15.66 -7.00
N TYR A 167 22.27 15.59 -7.97
CA TYR A 167 23.23 16.65 -8.26
C TYR A 167 23.60 16.66 -9.74
N SER A 168 24.00 17.83 -10.24
CA SER A 168 24.53 17.94 -11.61
C SER A 168 25.94 17.38 -11.66
N GLY A 169 26.13 16.33 -12.46
CA GLY A 169 27.41 15.69 -12.74
C GLY A 169 28.11 16.27 -13.98
N ALA A 170 29.26 15.69 -14.32
CA ALA A 170 30.04 16.09 -15.49
C ALA A 170 29.24 15.92 -16.79
N GLY A 171 29.39 16.86 -17.73
CA GLY A 171 28.67 16.83 -19.00
C GLY A 171 27.15 17.01 -18.88
N GLY A 172 26.67 17.55 -17.76
CA GLY A 172 25.23 17.79 -17.52
C GLY A 172 24.44 16.53 -17.15
N GLN A 173 25.11 15.40 -16.93
CA GLN A 173 24.46 14.17 -16.44
C GLN A 173 23.88 14.39 -15.04
N ILE A 174 22.74 13.78 -14.73
CA ILE A 174 22.24 13.76 -13.35
C ILE A 174 22.93 12.66 -12.55
N GLY A 175 23.62 13.06 -11.48
CA GLY A 175 24.12 12.18 -10.42
C GLY A 175 23.07 11.94 -9.35
N LEU A 176 23.08 10.74 -8.79
CA LEU A 176 22.23 10.29 -7.69
C LEU A 176 23.11 9.71 -6.59
N ARG A 177 23.00 10.29 -5.39
CA ARG A 177 23.58 9.78 -4.15
C ARG A 177 22.48 9.26 -3.24
N LEU A 178 22.61 8.02 -2.79
CA LEU A 178 21.75 7.44 -1.75
C LEU A 178 22.51 7.33 -0.44
N LYS A 179 21.94 7.85 0.63
CA LYS A 179 22.43 7.71 2.01
C LYS A 179 21.69 6.54 2.64
N ILE A 180 22.41 5.47 2.98
CA ILE A 180 21.85 4.23 3.54
C ILE A 180 22.20 4.19 5.03
N ARG A 181 21.28 4.67 5.86
CA ARG A 181 21.53 5.00 7.27
C ARG A 181 20.65 4.21 8.23
N ASN A 182 21.07 4.14 9.47
CA ASN A 182 20.22 3.65 10.55
C ASN A 182 19.22 4.74 10.95
N LEU A 183 17.95 4.36 11.09
CA LEU A 183 16.84 5.28 11.36
C LEU A 183 16.99 6.04 12.67
N TRP A 184 17.66 5.49 13.69
CA TRP A 184 17.65 6.03 15.05
C TRP A 184 18.83 6.93 15.39
N ASN A 185 19.98 6.71 14.75
CA ASN A 185 21.19 7.51 14.97
C ASN A 185 21.75 8.16 13.70
N PHE A 186 21.20 7.83 12.53
CA PHE A 186 21.63 8.33 11.21
C PHE A 186 23.07 7.95 10.80
N ASP A 187 23.70 7.03 11.53
CA ASP A 187 24.98 6.44 11.17
C ASP A 187 24.84 5.45 10.00
N LYS A 188 25.96 4.95 9.46
CA LYS A 188 25.94 3.87 8.47
C LYS A 188 25.07 2.72 8.99
N HIS A 189 24.11 2.27 8.18
CA HIS A 189 23.31 1.12 8.56
C HIS A 189 24.22 -0.12 8.76
N PRO A 190 24.09 -0.91 9.85
CA PRO A 190 24.99 -2.02 10.15
C PRO A 190 25.09 -3.09 9.05
N ARG A 191 23.97 -3.34 8.35
CA ARG A 191 23.87 -4.30 7.24
C ARG A 191 24.30 -3.75 5.88
N ALA A 192 24.50 -2.43 5.76
CA ALA A 192 24.91 -1.83 4.50
C ALA A 192 26.43 -1.94 4.33
N SER A 193 26.86 -2.37 3.14
CA SER A 193 28.29 -2.41 2.81
C SER A 193 28.93 -1.01 2.79
N SER A 194 28.18 0.03 2.42
CA SER A 194 28.60 1.44 2.47
C SER A 194 27.49 2.33 3.04
N ALA A 195 27.87 3.48 3.59
CA ALA A 195 26.94 4.54 4.02
C ALA A 195 26.31 5.30 2.84
N TYR A 196 26.95 5.20 1.68
CA TYR A 196 26.56 5.89 0.46
C TYR A 196 26.62 4.96 -0.74
N TYR A 197 25.72 5.19 -1.69
CA TYR A 197 25.78 4.65 -3.03
C TYR A 197 25.65 5.81 -4.02
N ASP A 198 26.61 5.92 -4.95
CA ASP A 198 26.64 6.97 -5.97
C ASP A 198 26.52 6.33 -7.35
N CYS A 199 25.65 6.88 -8.19
CA CYS A 199 25.53 6.51 -9.59
C CYS A 199 25.10 7.72 -10.43
N SER A 200 25.36 7.69 -11.73
CA SER A 200 24.86 8.69 -12.67
C SER A 200 23.86 8.08 -13.65
N THR A 201 23.02 8.96 -14.19
CA THR A 201 22.17 8.66 -15.34
C THR A 201 22.77 9.29 -16.59
N HIS A 202 22.42 8.76 -17.76
CA HIS A 202 22.75 9.40 -19.05
C HIS A 202 21.78 10.51 -19.44
N VAL A 203 20.88 10.91 -18.54
CA VAL A 203 19.84 11.91 -18.80
C VAL A 203 20.35 13.28 -18.34
N THR A 204 20.16 14.29 -19.19
CA THR A 204 20.57 15.69 -18.93
C THR A 204 19.42 16.58 -18.47
N GLN A 205 18.18 16.09 -18.60
CA GLN A 205 16.99 16.80 -18.11
C GLN A 205 17.01 16.89 -16.58
N PRO A 206 16.53 18.00 -15.98
CA PRO A 206 16.40 18.10 -14.53
C PRO A 206 15.39 17.09 -13.98
N VAL A 207 15.63 16.66 -12.74
CA VAL A 207 14.71 15.78 -12.00
C VAL A 207 13.58 16.61 -11.42
N ALA A 208 12.34 16.24 -11.75
CA ALA A 208 11.13 16.86 -11.21
C ALA A 208 10.71 16.24 -9.88
N LYS A 209 10.91 14.92 -9.71
CA LYS A 209 10.54 14.19 -8.49
C LYS A 209 11.43 12.97 -8.30
N VAL A 210 11.82 12.75 -7.04
CA VAL A 210 12.45 11.49 -6.61
C VAL A 210 11.49 10.77 -5.67
N SER A 211 11.41 9.45 -5.79
CA SER A 211 10.65 8.64 -4.86
C SER A 211 11.31 7.31 -4.63
N ILE A 212 11.27 6.84 -3.38
CA ILE A 212 12.01 5.65 -2.94
C ILE A 212 11.02 4.67 -2.33
N VAL A 213 11.19 3.38 -2.61
CA VAL A 213 10.43 2.27 -2.00
C VAL A 213 11.41 1.23 -1.49
N ILE A 214 11.17 0.72 -0.29
CA ILE A 214 11.95 -0.34 0.35
C ILE A 214 11.09 -1.60 0.46
N SER A 215 11.66 -2.76 0.12
CA SER A 215 11.06 -4.09 0.30
C SER A 215 12.16 -5.08 0.68
N GLY A 216 12.26 -5.43 1.96
CA GLY A 216 13.34 -6.29 2.45
C GLY A 216 14.72 -5.68 2.17
N ASN A 217 15.59 -6.39 1.46
CA ASN A 217 16.90 -5.89 1.02
C ASN A 217 16.87 -5.11 -0.31
N ARG A 218 15.69 -4.95 -0.93
CA ARG A 218 15.53 -4.26 -2.21
C ARG A 218 15.08 -2.81 -2.00
N VAL A 219 15.66 -1.92 -2.79
CA VAL A 219 15.27 -0.52 -2.92
C VAL A 219 14.99 -0.24 -4.39
N VAL A 220 13.88 0.44 -4.66
CA VAL A 220 13.64 1.07 -5.96
C VAL A 220 13.66 2.58 -5.76
N VAL A 221 14.48 3.26 -6.55
CA VAL A 221 14.48 4.73 -6.67
C VAL A 221 13.94 5.10 -8.03
N THR A 222 12.83 5.82 -8.06
CA THR A 222 12.24 6.37 -9.28
C THR A 222 12.63 7.83 -9.42
N LEU A 223 13.23 8.17 -10.55
CA LEU A 223 13.53 9.54 -10.98
C LEU A 223 12.55 9.93 -12.08
N ASP A 224 11.64 10.85 -11.80
CA ASP A 224 10.79 11.48 -12.80
C ASP A 224 11.47 12.77 -13.28
N PHE A 225 11.76 12.86 -14.57
CA PHE A 225 12.43 14.00 -15.18
C PHE A 225 11.42 14.99 -15.77
N ILE A 226 11.82 16.26 -15.85
CA ILE A 226 11.06 17.27 -16.60
C ILE A 226 11.01 16.83 -18.07
N GLY A 227 9.80 16.70 -18.63
CA GLY A 227 9.58 16.15 -19.97
C GLY A 227 8.95 14.75 -19.98
N GLY A 228 8.70 14.16 -18.81
CA GLY A 228 7.93 12.92 -18.66
C GLY A 228 8.75 11.64 -18.80
N LEU A 229 10.06 11.73 -19.03
CA LEU A 229 10.95 10.59 -18.93
C LEU A 229 11.02 10.11 -17.48
N THR A 230 11.02 8.80 -17.27
CA THR A 230 11.16 8.16 -15.97
C THR A 230 12.28 7.13 -16.03
N LYS A 231 13.11 7.06 -14.99
CA LYS A 231 14.11 5.99 -14.82
C LYS A 231 13.96 5.37 -13.43
N HIS A 232 14.18 4.07 -13.35
CA HIS A 232 14.11 3.34 -12.09
C HIS A 232 15.46 2.69 -11.79
N LEU A 233 16.02 2.96 -10.62
CA LEU A 233 17.18 2.25 -10.10
C LEU A 233 16.67 1.16 -9.17
N LEU A 234 16.89 -0.10 -9.53
CA LEU A 234 16.72 -1.24 -8.63
C LEU A 234 18.06 -1.52 -7.96
N LEU A 235 18.07 -1.57 -6.63
CA LEU A 235 19.27 -1.69 -5.80
C LEU A 235 19.06 -2.72 -4.69
N ASP A 236 20.03 -3.59 -4.47
CA ASP A 236 20.21 -4.28 -3.19
C ASP A 236 20.97 -3.35 -2.24
N TRP A 237 20.31 -2.81 -1.21
CA TRP A 237 20.96 -1.82 -0.35
C TRP A 237 22.01 -2.43 0.60
N CYS A 238 21.99 -3.76 0.80
CA CYS A 238 23.02 -4.46 1.56
C CYS A 238 24.29 -4.65 0.71
N THR A 239 24.14 -5.20 -0.49
CA THR A 239 25.27 -5.60 -1.36
C THR A 239 25.67 -4.54 -2.39
N LEU A 240 24.85 -3.51 -2.57
CA LEU A 240 24.98 -2.43 -3.56
C LEU A 240 24.99 -2.88 -5.01
N GLN A 241 24.51 -4.10 -5.29
CA GLN A 241 24.22 -4.52 -6.65
C GLN A 241 23.03 -3.72 -7.18
N ALA A 242 23.21 -3.09 -8.34
CA ALA A 242 22.22 -2.18 -8.88
C ALA A 242 22.08 -2.34 -10.39
N MET A 243 20.90 -1.98 -10.89
CA MET A 243 20.64 -1.88 -12.32
C MET A 243 19.61 -0.79 -12.61
N TRP A 244 19.73 -0.17 -13.77
CA TRP A 244 18.72 0.73 -14.30
C TRP A 244 17.65 -0.04 -15.06
N LEU A 245 16.41 0.37 -14.86
CA LEU A 245 15.19 -0.17 -15.42
C LEU A 245 14.55 0.91 -16.30
N GLU A 246 14.07 0.52 -17.48
CA GLU A 246 13.50 1.39 -18.52
C GLU A 246 11.98 1.27 -18.65
N GLU A 247 11.36 0.58 -17.71
CA GLU A 247 9.93 0.49 -17.53
C GLU A 247 9.30 1.87 -17.35
N GLN A 248 8.03 1.99 -17.71
CA GLN A 248 7.26 3.21 -17.49
C GLN A 248 6.98 3.46 -16.01
N ASP A 249 6.71 2.39 -15.27
CA ASP A 249 6.66 2.38 -13.82
C ASP A 249 6.95 0.97 -13.29
N VAL A 250 7.37 0.88 -12.03
CA VAL A 250 7.66 -0.38 -11.36
C VAL A 250 7.15 -0.39 -9.92
N ILE A 251 6.84 -1.58 -9.40
CA ILE A 251 6.48 -1.79 -8.01
C ILE A 251 7.09 -3.10 -7.48
N LEU A 252 7.64 -3.05 -6.27
CA LEU A 252 8.13 -4.23 -5.56
C LEU A 252 6.94 -4.96 -4.93
N LEU A 253 6.74 -6.23 -5.30
CA LEU A 253 5.75 -7.11 -4.66
C LEU A 253 6.36 -7.83 -3.45
N SER A 254 7.65 -8.15 -3.55
CA SER A 254 8.45 -8.79 -2.52
C SER A 254 9.91 -8.37 -2.68
N SER A 255 10.82 -8.96 -1.92
CA SER A 255 12.28 -8.84 -2.10
C SER A 255 12.79 -9.66 -3.31
N TYR A 256 11.93 -10.52 -3.86
CA TYR A 256 12.26 -11.45 -4.95
C TYR A 256 11.46 -11.20 -6.24
N SER A 257 10.43 -10.38 -6.18
CA SER A 257 9.51 -10.16 -7.30
C SER A 257 9.21 -8.67 -7.49
N LEU A 258 9.32 -8.23 -8.74
CA LEU A 258 9.03 -6.86 -9.16
C LEU A 258 8.03 -6.90 -10.33
N LEU A 259 7.06 -6.00 -10.32
CA LEU A 259 6.13 -5.82 -11.42
C LEU A 259 6.49 -4.52 -12.15
N GLY A 260 6.66 -4.60 -13.47
CA GLY A 260 7.01 -3.46 -14.31
C GLY A 260 6.01 -3.25 -15.44
N ILE A 261 5.81 -2.01 -15.86
CA ILE A 261 4.97 -1.65 -17.00
C ILE A 261 5.87 -1.37 -18.18
N ARG A 262 5.63 -2.05 -19.31
CA ARG A 262 6.42 -1.82 -20.52
C ARG A 262 5.53 -1.77 -21.76
N LYS A 263 5.94 -0.92 -22.70
CA LYS A 263 5.35 -0.82 -24.03
C LYS A 263 6.18 -1.66 -25.01
N VAL A 264 5.57 -2.66 -25.63
CA VAL A 264 6.20 -3.54 -26.62
C VAL A 264 5.32 -3.57 -27.87
N HIS A 265 5.88 -3.19 -29.02
CA HIS A 265 5.14 -3.12 -30.30
C HIS A 265 3.80 -2.37 -30.21
N SER A 266 3.80 -1.21 -29.56
CA SER A 266 2.59 -0.39 -29.30
C SER A 266 1.53 -1.00 -28.38
N LYS A 267 1.79 -2.16 -27.77
CA LYS A 267 0.94 -2.76 -26.73
C LYS A 267 1.53 -2.48 -25.36
N MET A 268 0.68 -2.18 -24.38
CA MET A 268 1.09 -2.10 -22.98
C MET A 268 0.96 -3.48 -22.33
N SER A 269 1.93 -3.86 -21.51
CA SER A 269 1.91 -5.13 -20.77
C SER A 269 2.58 -4.97 -19.41
N LEU A 270 2.13 -5.78 -18.46
CA LEU A 270 2.79 -5.91 -17.15
C LEU A 270 3.76 -7.07 -17.21
N TYR A 271 4.98 -6.87 -16.73
CA TYR A 271 6.02 -7.89 -16.65
C TYR A 271 6.30 -8.20 -15.19
N LEU A 272 6.15 -9.46 -14.81
CA LEU A 272 6.57 -9.97 -13.52
C LEU A 272 8.01 -10.44 -13.64
N TYR A 273 8.91 -9.77 -12.93
CA TYR A 273 10.33 -10.06 -12.88
C TYR A 273 10.68 -10.84 -11.63
N ASN A 274 11.49 -11.88 -11.80
CA ASN A 274 12.26 -12.49 -10.72
C ASN A 274 13.52 -11.65 -10.50
N ILE A 275 13.65 -11.10 -9.30
CA ILE A 275 14.78 -10.28 -8.85
C ILE A 275 15.49 -10.91 -7.65
N TYR A 276 15.36 -12.23 -7.49
CA TYR A 276 16.09 -12.98 -6.46
C TYR A 276 17.60 -12.78 -6.61
N ASP A 277 18.12 -12.94 -7.83
CA ASP A 277 19.49 -12.59 -8.19
C ASP A 277 19.49 -11.33 -9.06
N MET A 278 19.99 -10.22 -8.52
CA MET A 278 20.12 -8.94 -9.21
C MET A 278 21.03 -9.00 -10.44
N ARG A 279 21.90 -10.02 -10.54
CA ARG A 279 22.78 -10.24 -11.69
C ARG A 279 22.07 -10.95 -12.85
N ASN A 280 20.97 -11.63 -12.55
CA ASN A 280 20.22 -12.44 -13.51
C ASN A 280 18.71 -12.19 -13.34
N VAL A 281 18.30 -10.94 -13.58
CA VAL A 281 16.89 -10.58 -13.56
C VAL A 281 16.18 -11.21 -14.75
N ALA A 282 15.16 -12.01 -14.48
CA ALA A 282 14.43 -12.76 -15.49
C ALA A 282 12.95 -12.40 -15.49
N ILE A 283 12.33 -12.38 -16.68
CA ILE A 283 10.88 -12.21 -16.82
C ILE A 283 10.22 -13.57 -16.58
N GLU A 284 9.45 -13.69 -15.50
CA GLU A 284 8.64 -14.88 -15.21
C GLU A 284 7.36 -14.89 -16.03
N ARG A 285 6.66 -13.75 -16.10
CA ARG A 285 5.38 -13.62 -16.79
C ARG A 285 5.16 -12.27 -17.43
N GLU A 286 4.32 -12.27 -18.45
CA GLU A 286 3.81 -11.11 -19.15
C GLU A 286 2.28 -11.14 -19.10
N PHE A 287 1.65 -10.04 -18.72
CA PHE A 287 0.20 -9.89 -18.66
C PHE A 287 -0.22 -8.80 -19.64
N GLU A 288 -1.02 -9.16 -20.64
CA GLU A 288 -1.52 -8.19 -21.61
C GLU A 288 -2.50 -7.22 -20.93
N LEU A 289 -2.34 -5.92 -21.17
CA LEU A 289 -3.28 -4.90 -20.69
C LEU A 289 -4.35 -4.59 -21.76
N PRO A 290 -5.48 -3.97 -21.38
CA PRO A 290 -6.51 -3.52 -22.31
C PRO A 290 -5.94 -2.72 -23.49
N ALA A 291 -6.34 -3.06 -24.71
CA ALA A 291 -5.87 -2.38 -25.92
C ALA A 291 -6.17 -0.87 -25.91
N ILE A 292 -7.27 -0.45 -25.27
CA ILE A 292 -7.65 0.96 -25.11
C ILE A 292 -6.60 1.78 -24.33
N TRP A 293 -5.70 1.13 -23.58
CA TRP A 293 -4.65 1.82 -22.82
C TRP A 293 -3.29 1.88 -23.51
N ALA A 294 -3.20 1.50 -24.79
CA ALA A 294 -1.96 1.53 -25.58
C ALA A 294 -1.26 2.93 -25.63
N ARG A 295 -2.02 3.99 -25.37
CA ARG A 295 -1.58 5.39 -25.34
C ARG A 295 -1.70 6.04 -23.96
N SER A 296 -1.90 5.24 -22.90
CA SER A 296 -2.02 5.78 -21.56
C SER A 296 -0.64 5.96 -20.91
N ILE A 297 -0.51 6.99 -20.08
CA ILE A 297 0.52 7.02 -19.05
C ILE A 297 0.01 6.17 -17.89
N MET A 298 0.76 5.12 -17.55
CA MET A 298 0.39 4.23 -16.48
C MET A 298 1.31 4.39 -15.27
N ARG A 299 0.73 4.31 -14.07
CA ARG A 299 1.46 4.38 -12.80
C ARG A 299 0.84 3.45 -11.77
N PHE A 300 1.66 2.81 -10.96
CA PHE A 300 1.19 2.02 -9.82
C PHE A 300 0.84 2.92 -8.64
N GLY A 301 -0.29 2.63 -8.00
CA GLY A 301 -0.56 3.10 -6.64
C GLY A 301 0.28 2.27 -5.67
N ARG A 302 1.22 2.92 -4.98
CA ARG A 302 2.12 2.26 -4.04
C ARG A 302 1.36 1.88 -2.77
N ASN A 303 1.41 0.61 -2.43
CA ASN A 303 0.78 0.11 -1.22
C ASN A 303 1.72 0.24 -0.03
N SER A 304 1.38 1.15 0.89
CA SER A 304 2.21 1.53 2.04
C SER A 304 2.20 0.52 3.19
N SER A 305 1.32 -0.49 3.17
CA SER A 305 1.33 -1.55 4.17
C SER A 305 2.58 -2.42 4.05
N PRO A 306 2.91 -3.23 5.07
CA PRO A 306 3.94 -4.27 4.98
C PRO A 306 3.58 -5.34 3.93
N ASN A 307 4.58 -5.86 3.21
CA ASN A 307 4.41 -6.98 2.28
C ASN A 307 4.66 -8.33 2.98
N SER A 308 4.72 -9.44 2.24
CA SER A 308 4.92 -10.78 2.81
C SER A 308 6.29 -10.99 3.45
N ASP A 309 7.28 -10.19 3.05
CA ASP A 309 8.67 -10.35 3.44
C ASP A 309 9.01 -9.46 4.64
N SER A 310 8.18 -8.45 4.90
CA SER A 310 8.25 -7.62 6.09
C SER A 310 7.79 -8.42 7.32
N SER A 311 8.65 -8.50 8.34
CA SER A 311 8.22 -8.94 9.67
C SER A 311 7.19 -7.97 10.23
N ALA A 312 6.17 -8.44 10.96
CA ALA A 312 5.29 -7.51 11.66
C ALA A 312 6.04 -6.73 12.76
N PRO A 313 5.68 -5.46 13.03
CA PRO A 313 6.28 -4.72 14.14
C PRO A 313 6.06 -5.45 15.46
N SER A 314 7.10 -5.59 16.29
CA SER A 314 7.03 -6.33 17.57
C SER A 314 5.95 -5.81 18.53
N SER A 315 5.60 -4.54 18.41
CA SER A 315 4.56 -3.86 19.20
C SER A 315 3.16 -3.89 18.58
N ALA A 316 2.98 -4.43 17.37
CA ALA A 316 1.70 -4.44 16.69
C ALA A 316 0.76 -5.46 17.34
N LEU A 317 -0.46 -5.04 17.63
CA LEU A 317 -1.55 -5.91 18.07
C LEU A 317 -2.10 -6.71 16.90
N PHE A 318 -2.23 -6.07 15.73
CA PHE A 318 -2.59 -6.67 14.44
C PHE A 318 -2.11 -5.79 13.28
N TYR A 319 -2.01 -6.37 12.09
CA TYR A 319 -1.50 -5.69 10.88
C TYR A 319 -2.16 -6.20 9.60
N SER A 320 -2.09 -5.44 8.50
CA SER A 320 -2.73 -5.84 7.25
C SER A 320 -2.19 -7.18 6.77
N ASP A 321 -3.08 -8.10 6.41
CA ASP A 321 -2.67 -9.40 5.87
C ASP A 321 -2.02 -9.18 4.49
N PRO A 322 -0.74 -9.55 4.28
CA PRO A 322 -0.10 -9.41 2.99
C PRO A 322 -0.80 -10.14 1.83
N SER A 323 -1.65 -11.13 2.12
CA SER A 323 -2.48 -11.81 1.11
C SER A 323 -3.77 -11.07 0.75
N ALA A 324 -4.23 -10.12 1.57
CA ALA A 324 -5.39 -9.29 1.31
C ALA A 324 -5.03 -7.96 0.61
N ARG A 325 -3.74 -7.70 0.38
CA ARG A 325 -3.27 -6.47 -0.27
C ARG A 325 -3.87 -6.29 -1.65
N VAL A 326 -4.19 -5.05 -1.97
CA VAL A 326 -4.62 -4.64 -3.30
C VAL A 326 -3.47 -3.94 -4.03
N LEU A 327 -3.37 -4.22 -5.31
CA LEU A 327 -2.54 -3.49 -6.26
C LEU A 327 -3.45 -2.59 -7.09
N LEU A 328 -3.06 -1.32 -7.22
CA LEU A 328 -3.74 -0.33 -8.04
C LEU A 328 -2.85 0.03 -9.23
N LEU A 329 -3.39 -0.06 -10.43
CA LEU A 329 -2.80 0.51 -11.64
C LEU A 329 -3.68 1.64 -12.14
N THR A 330 -3.09 2.82 -12.27
CA THR A 330 -3.73 3.99 -12.88
C THR A 330 -3.32 4.07 -14.34
N ALA A 331 -4.26 4.34 -15.23
CA ALA A 331 -4.01 4.56 -16.65
C ALA A 331 -4.69 5.86 -17.07
N LYS A 332 -3.88 6.89 -17.33
CA LYS A 332 -4.32 8.22 -17.78
C LYS A 332 -4.07 8.37 -19.27
N GLN A 333 -5.12 8.53 -20.06
CA GLN A 333 -4.96 8.73 -21.51
C GLN A 333 -4.25 10.07 -21.80
N THR A 334 -3.31 10.07 -22.74
CA THR A 334 -2.66 11.30 -23.21
C THR A 334 -3.20 11.74 -24.56
N GLY A 335 -3.42 13.04 -24.72
CA GLY A 335 -3.79 13.67 -25.99
C GLY A 335 -5.11 14.44 -25.95
N PRO A 336 -5.45 15.19 -27.02
CA PRO A 336 -6.63 16.05 -27.09
C PRO A 336 -7.95 15.28 -27.05
N SER A 337 -7.93 14.00 -27.44
CA SER A 337 -9.06 13.07 -27.34
C SER A 337 -8.97 12.13 -26.14
N GLY A 338 -8.00 12.34 -25.23
CA GLY A 338 -7.79 11.50 -24.07
C GLY A 338 -8.95 11.67 -23.10
N ASN A 339 -9.88 10.74 -23.13
CA ASN A 339 -11.07 10.77 -22.28
C ASN A 339 -10.90 9.77 -21.15
N GLY A 340 -10.64 10.30 -19.96
CA GLY A 340 -10.80 9.60 -18.70
C GLY A 340 -9.50 9.11 -18.08
N MET A 341 -9.63 8.79 -16.79
CA MET A 341 -8.65 8.04 -16.03
C MET A 341 -9.26 6.70 -15.65
N HIS A 342 -8.54 5.62 -15.93
CA HIS A 342 -8.97 4.26 -15.61
C HIS A 342 -8.14 3.74 -14.45
N TRP A 343 -8.79 3.16 -13.45
CA TRP A 343 -8.15 2.50 -12.32
C TRP A 343 -8.44 1.02 -12.37
N MET A 344 -7.39 0.22 -12.35
CA MET A 344 -7.48 -1.23 -12.27
C MET A 344 -7.03 -1.71 -10.91
N PHE A 345 -7.87 -2.51 -10.26
CA PHE A 345 -7.60 -3.11 -8.98
C PHE A 345 -7.47 -4.62 -9.13
N ILE A 346 -6.46 -5.18 -8.49
CA ILE A 346 -6.25 -6.62 -8.44
C ILE A 346 -5.66 -7.01 -7.09
N ASN A 347 -6.00 -8.19 -6.59
CA ASN A 347 -5.38 -8.69 -5.38
C ASN A 347 -3.89 -8.97 -5.68
N GLU A 348 -2.99 -8.43 -4.86
CA GLU A 348 -1.55 -8.52 -5.08
C GLU A 348 -1.06 -9.97 -5.12
N SER A 349 -1.71 -10.88 -4.36
CA SER A 349 -1.38 -12.30 -4.33
C SER A 349 -1.61 -13.03 -5.67
N PHE A 350 -2.33 -12.42 -6.62
CA PHE A 350 -2.48 -12.94 -7.97
C PHE A 350 -1.14 -13.09 -8.70
N PHE A 351 -0.16 -12.22 -8.38
CA PHE A 351 1.15 -12.22 -9.00
C PHE A 351 2.18 -13.10 -8.27
N ARG A 352 1.75 -13.93 -7.31
CA ARG A 352 2.67 -14.85 -6.63
C ARG A 352 3.19 -15.90 -7.62
N PRO A 353 4.46 -16.31 -7.51
CA PRO A 353 4.99 -17.41 -8.32
C PRO A 353 4.11 -18.65 -8.14
N THR A 354 3.59 -19.21 -9.24
CA THR A 354 2.88 -20.48 -9.17
C THR A 354 3.88 -21.62 -9.31
N THR A 355 3.66 -22.72 -8.60
CA THR A 355 4.48 -23.94 -8.68
C THR A 355 4.39 -24.65 -10.04
N HIS A 356 3.41 -24.31 -10.88
CA HIS A 356 3.24 -24.92 -12.19
C HIS A 356 3.87 -24.07 -13.30
N ALA A 357 4.36 -24.74 -14.34
CA ALA A 357 4.78 -24.14 -15.60
C ALA A 357 3.56 -23.55 -16.33
N ASP A 358 3.11 -22.40 -15.87
CA ASP A 358 2.01 -21.66 -16.47
C ASP A 358 2.47 -20.95 -17.76
N ARG A 359 1.52 -20.43 -18.52
CA ARG A 359 1.83 -19.67 -19.74
C ARG A 359 2.68 -18.45 -19.38
N ARG A 360 3.82 -18.28 -20.07
CA ARG A 360 4.67 -17.09 -19.95
C ARG A 360 3.92 -15.80 -20.29
N SER A 361 2.97 -15.87 -21.22
CA SER A 361 2.09 -14.75 -21.59
C SER A 361 0.65 -15.05 -21.21
N VAL A 362 0.03 -14.12 -20.50
CA VAL A 362 -1.33 -14.22 -19.96
C VAL A 362 -2.22 -13.19 -20.68
N PRO A 363 -3.16 -13.65 -21.54
CA PRO A 363 -3.96 -12.74 -22.35
C PRO A 363 -5.00 -11.98 -21.52
N TRP A 364 -5.32 -10.75 -21.90
CA TRP A 364 -6.26 -9.89 -21.18
C TRP A 364 -7.63 -10.56 -20.97
N SER A 365 -8.13 -11.29 -21.97
CA SER A 365 -9.40 -12.03 -21.91
C SER A 365 -9.47 -13.05 -20.77
N TYR A 366 -8.32 -13.55 -20.31
CA TYR A 366 -8.24 -14.46 -19.17
C TYR A 366 -8.17 -13.70 -17.85
N TRP A 367 -7.13 -12.88 -17.65
CA TRP A 367 -6.87 -12.33 -16.31
C TRP A 367 -7.75 -11.12 -15.94
N SER A 368 -8.45 -10.52 -16.90
CA SER A 368 -9.52 -9.55 -16.64
C SER A 368 -10.61 -10.09 -15.72
N GLN A 369 -10.80 -11.42 -15.66
CA GLN A 369 -11.75 -12.07 -14.74
C GLN A 369 -11.37 -11.92 -13.27
N PHE A 370 -10.13 -11.52 -12.95
CA PHE A 370 -9.64 -11.29 -11.59
C PHE A 370 -9.52 -9.80 -11.23
N CYS A 371 -9.71 -8.92 -12.22
CA CYS A 371 -9.55 -7.47 -12.09
C CYS A 371 -10.87 -6.76 -11.83
N LEU A 372 -10.79 -5.58 -11.23
CA LEU A 372 -11.87 -4.60 -11.24
C LEU A 372 -11.37 -3.36 -11.98
N ILE A 373 -12.22 -2.70 -12.75
CA ILE A 373 -11.92 -1.42 -13.39
C ILE A 373 -12.96 -0.39 -12.95
N LYS A 374 -12.46 0.75 -12.49
CA LYS A 374 -13.22 1.96 -12.20
C LYS A 374 -12.81 3.07 -13.17
N ASP A 375 -13.79 3.68 -13.81
CA ASP A 375 -13.59 4.75 -14.78
C ASP A 375 -14.01 6.08 -14.18
N PHE A 376 -13.13 7.08 -14.31
CA PHE A 376 -13.38 8.45 -13.88
C PHE A 376 -13.65 9.34 -15.10
N PRO A 377 -14.78 10.09 -15.10
CA PRO A 377 -15.05 11.05 -16.16
C PRO A 377 -14.06 12.21 -16.08
N ASN A 378 -13.84 12.90 -17.21
CA ASN A 378 -12.94 14.05 -17.29
C ASN A 378 -13.29 15.19 -16.33
N SER A 379 -14.57 15.29 -15.94
CA SER A 379 -15.05 16.31 -15.01
C SER A 379 -14.58 16.11 -13.57
N THR A 380 -14.17 14.89 -13.21
CA THR A 380 -13.75 14.58 -11.85
C THR A 380 -12.23 14.62 -11.77
N LEU A 381 -11.72 15.61 -11.05
CA LEU A 381 -10.30 15.67 -10.75
C LEU A 381 -10.03 14.76 -9.55
N VAL A 382 -9.31 13.67 -9.82
CA VAL A 382 -8.86 12.76 -8.77
C VAL A 382 -7.35 12.87 -8.64
N ASP A 383 -6.90 13.21 -7.45
CA ASP A 383 -5.48 13.30 -7.15
C ASP A 383 -4.91 11.97 -6.63
N ASN A 384 -3.57 11.86 -6.67
CA ASN A 384 -2.73 10.70 -6.37
C ASN A 384 -3.33 9.73 -5.33
N PRO A 385 -3.92 8.60 -5.77
CA PRO A 385 -4.51 7.63 -4.84
C PRO A 385 -3.45 7.01 -3.94
N GLN A 386 -3.79 6.85 -2.67
CA GLN A 386 -2.98 6.21 -1.65
C GLN A 386 -3.52 4.80 -1.42
N VAL A 387 -2.66 3.79 -1.60
CA VAL A 387 -3.04 2.39 -1.37
C VAL A 387 -2.49 1.97 -0.01
N VAL A 388 -3.34 1.38 0.82
CA VAL A 388 -2.99 0.92 2.17
C VAL A 388 -3.64 -0.43 2.43
N GLY A 389 -2.86 -1.50 2.36
CA GLY A 389 -3.36 -2.86 2.59
C GLY A 389 -4.39 -3.23 1.55
N SER A 390 -5.63 -3.48 1.97
CA SER A 390 -6.78 -3.76 1.12
C SER A 390 -7.62 -2.53 0.78
N ARG A 391 -7.12 -1.31 1.01
CA ARG A 391 -7.88 -0.07 0.86
C ARG A 391 -7.20 0.91 -0.08
N VAL A 392 -8.00 1.74 -0.74
CA VAL A 392 -7.54 2.83 -1.58
C VAL A 392 -8.23 4.11 -1.16
N ILE A 393 -7.46 5.11 -0.76
CA ILE A 393 -7.93 6.42 -0.31
C ILE A 393 -7.50 7.44 -1.34
N TYR A 394 -8.39 8.35 -1.71
CA TYR A 394 -8.11 9.33 -2.74
C TYR A 394 -8.91 10.60 -2.53
N LEU A 395 -8.39 11.70 -3.08
CA LEU A 395 -9.02 13.00 -3.01
C LEU A 395 -9.77 13.26 -4.31
N GLU A 396 -11.07 13.53 -4.19
CA GLU A 396 -11.91 13.99 -5.30
C GLU A 396 -12.12 15.49 -5.16
N LYS A 397 -11.89 16.23 -6.25
CA LYS A 397 -12.17 17.66 -6.33
C LYS A 397 -13.27 17.89 -7.35
N ASP A 398 -14.32 18.56 -6.91
CA ASP A 398 -15.38 19.03 -7.81
C ASP A 398 -14.80 20.20 -8.61
N GLY A 399 -14.55 19.99 -9.90
CA GLY A 399 -14.01 21.02 -10.79
C GLY A 399 -14.92 22.24 -10.99
N THR A 400 -16.06 22.31 -10.27
CA THR A 400 -16.94 23.47 -10.21
C THR A 400 -16.47 24.39 -9.09
N HIS A 401 -15.90 25.54 -9.48
CA HIS A 401 -15.63 26.61 -8.52
C HIS A 401 -16.95 27.05 -7.88
N SER A 402 -17.06 26.94 -6.56
CA SER A 402 -18.19 27.50 -5.84
C SER A 402 -18.19 29.02 -5.98
N SER A 403 -19.35 29.67 -5.87
CA SER A 403 -19.50 31.13 -5.87
C SER A 403 -18.71 31.84 -4.76
N ARG A 404 -18.17 31.08 -3.79
CA ARG A 404 -17.29 31.55 -2.72
C ARG A 404 -15.80 31.36 -3.03
N GLY A 405 -15.44 30.90 -4.23
CA GLY A 405 -14.05 30.71 -4.66
C GLY A 405 -13.36 29.44 -4.16
N TYR A 406 -14.01 28.65 -3.31
CA TYR A 406 -13.43 27.40 -2.78
C TYR A 406 -13.81 26.20 -3.65
N GLU A 407 -12.81 25.41 -4.01
CA GLU A 407 -12.98 24.11 -4.69
C GLU A 407 -13.47 23.08 -3.67
N ARG A 408 -14.64 22.47 -3.90
CA ARG A 408 -15.19 21.47 -2.98
C ARG A 408 -14.37 20.19 -3.13
N SER A 409 -13.65 19.84 -2.07
CA SER A 409 -12.83 18.65 -2.00
C SER A 409 -13.49 17.63 -1.07
N ARG A 410 -13.54 16.35 -1.48
CA ARG A 410 -14.01 15.24 -0.65
C ARG A 410 -13.00 14.11 -0.61
N LEU A 411 -12.91 13.47 0.53
CA LEU A 411 -12.11 12.27 0.72
C LEU A 411 -12.96 11.06 0.40
N SER A 412 -12.46 10.20 -0.48
CA SER A 412 -13.12 8.94 -0.84
C SER A 412 -12.23 7.76 -0.45
N ILE A 413 -12.86 6.66 -0.05
CA ILE A 413 -12.18 5.40 0.22
C ILE A 413 -12.91 4.25 -0.47
N VAL A 414 -12.14 3.34 -1.07
CA VAL A 414 -12.60 2.03 -1.51
C VAL A 414 -11.97 0.98 -0.61
N ASP A 415 -12.78 0.27 0.15
CA ASP A 415 -12.35 -0.86 0.98
C ASP A 415 -12.62 -2.18 0.25
N PHE A 416 -11.60 -3.02 0.12
CA PHE A 416 -11.67 -4.36 -0.46
C PHE A 416 -11.50 -5.46 0.60
N SER A 417 -11.94 -5.21 1.83
CA SER A 417 -11.94 -6.21 2.92
C SER A 417 -12.54 -7.54 2.41
N PRO A 418 -11.79 -8.65 2.51
CA PRO A 418 -12.02 -9.86 1.72
C PRO A 418 -13.36 -10.56 2.00
N ASN A 419 -13.90 -10.35 3.21
CA ASN A 419 -15.09 -11.02 3.70
C ASN A 419 -16.09 -10.02 4.30
N ALA A 420 -16.07 -8.76 3.84
CA ALA A 420 -17.04 -7.78 4.28
C ALA A 420 -18.45 -8.17 3.80
N GLU A 421 -19.45 -7.93 4.64
CA GLU A 421 -20.85 -7.98 4.22
C GLU A 421 -21.08 -6.82 3.25
N VAL A 422 -21.20 -7.15 1.96
CA VAL A 422 -21.42 -6.14 0.92
C VAL A 422 -22.87 -5.66 1.02
N THR A 423 -23.07 -4.48 1.60
CA THR A 423 -24.40 -3.89 1.76
C THR A 423 -24.82 -3.03 0.57
N THR A 424 -23.86 -2.56 -0.23
CA THR A 424 -24.11 -1.53 -1.24
C THR A 424 -23.75 -2.07 -2.63
N PRO A 425 -24.65 -1.99 -3.62
CA PRO A 425 -24.31 -2.34 -4.99
C PRO A 425 -23.23 -1.38 -5.52
N PRO A 426 -22.31 -1.86 -6.37
CA PRO A 426 -21.26 -1.02 -6.95
C PRO A 426 -21.87 0.14 -7.75
N THR A 427 -21.24 1.30 -7.64
CA THR A 427 -21.64 2.52 -8.35
C THR A 427 -21.47 2.36 -9.87
N ARG A 428 -22.14 3.21 -10.67
CA ARG A 428 -22.09 3.14 -12.14
C ARG A 428 -20.68 3.40 -12.74
N THR A 429 -19.71 3.82 -11.93
CA THR A 429 -18.33 4.07 -12.35
C THR A 429 -17.49 2.80 -12.43
N TRP A 430 -17.98 1.67 -11.92
CA TRP A 430 -17.33 0.36 -12.07
C TRP A 430 -17.69 -0.26 -13.41
N THR A 431 -16.77 -0.21 -14.38
CA THR A 431 -17.00 -0.72 -15.75
C THR A 431 -16.60 -2.17 -15.93
N LEU A 432 -15.76 -2.70 -15.04
CA LEU A 432 -15.46 -4.13 -14.98
C LEU A 432 -15.42 -4.60 -13.53
N ILE A 433 -16.13 -5.69 -13.24
CA ILE A 433 -15.96 -6.48 -12.02
C ILE A 433 -15.78 -7.92 -12.45
N GLY A 434 -14.53 -8.39 -12.44
CA GLY A 434 -14.18 -9.74 -12.85
C GLY A 434 -14.88 -10.80 -12.00
N LYS A 435 -15.47 -11.80 -12.67
CA LYS A 435 -16.27 -12.86 -12.03
C LYS A 435 -15.48 -13.71 -11.02
N MET A 436 -14.18 -13.87 -11.24
CA MET A 436 -13.27 -14.63 -10.39
C MET A 436 -12.51 -13.76 -9.39
N SER A 437 -12.69 -12.44 -9.42
CA SER A 437 -12.00 -11.56 -8.49
C SER A 437 -12.47 -11.84 -7.06
N PRO A 438 -11.57 -11.92 -6.07
CA PRO A 438 -11.95 -11.96 -4.66
C PRO A 438 -12.29 -10.58 -4.11
N LEU A 439 -11.96 -9.50 -4.84
CA LEU A 439 -12.16 -8.13 -4.37
C LEU A 439 -13.64 -7.74 -4.49
N ARG A 440 -14.18 -7.12 -3.43
CA ARG A 440 -15.52 -6.56 -3.41
C ARG A 440 -15.40 -5.10 -2.96
N PRO A 441 -15.67 -4.12 -3.85
CA PRO A 441 -15.48 -2.72 -3.51
C PRO A 441 -16.60 -2.28 -2.57
N ASN A 442 -16.22 -1.65 -1.46
CA ASN A 442 -17.12 -0.89 -0.61
C ASN A 442 -16.66 0.57 -0.59
N GLU A 443 -17.48 1.46 -1.13
CA GLU A 443 -17.13 2.88 -1.29
C GLU A 443 -17.80 3.72 -0.23
N THR A 444 -17.02 4.54 0.45
CA THR A 444 -17.53 5.60 1.32
C THR A 444 -16.82 6.91 1.00
N HIS A 445 -17.49 8.02 1.31
CA HIS A 445 -16.94 9.35 1.11
C HIS A 445 -17.23 10.22 2.32
N ARG A 446 -16.33 11.16 2.59
CA ARG A 446 -16.45 12.15 3.65
C ARG A 446 -15.99 13.50 3.13
N GLU A 447 -16.82 14.51 3.35
CA GLU A 447 -16.43 15.91 3.12
C GLU A 447 -15.56 16.40 4.28
N PHE A 448 -14.58 17.25 3.97
CA PHE A 448 -13.74 17.84 5.01
C PHE A 448 -14.56 18.88 5.80
N PRO A 449 -14.69 18.72 7.12
CA PRO A 449 -15.31 19.75 7.95
C PRO A 449 -14.52 21.06 7.83
N PRO A 450 -15.19 22.23 7.74
CA PRO A 450 -14.50 23.53 7.71
C PRO A 450 -13.57 23.75 8.91
N THR A 451 -13.88 23.14 10.06
CA THR A 451 -13.08 23.17 11.30
C THR A 451 -11.77 22.40 11.19
N THR A 452 -11.72 21.37 10.36
CA THR A 452 -10.50 20.57 10.13
C THR A 452 -9.53 21.37 9.27
N THR A 453 -10.01 21.94 8.16
CA THR A 453 -9.15 22.66 7.20
C THR A 453 -8.85 24.11 7.61
N ASN A 454 -9.60 24.67 8.57
CA ASN A 454 -9.59 26.10 8.89
C ASN A 454 -9.78 26.99 7.65
N GLY A 455 -10.54 26.50 6.66
CA GLY A 455 -10.77 27.21 5.39
C GLY A 455 -9.61 27.12 4.37
N LEU A 456 -8.52 26.43 4.69
CA LEU A 456 -7.42 26.20 3.75
C LEU A 456 -7.79 25.15 2.70
N ALA A 457 -7.22 25.28 1.50
CA ALA A 457 -7.39 24.29 0.45
C ALA A 457 -6.59 23.02 0.76
N VAL A 458 -7.19 21.87 0.48
CA VAL A 458 -6.50 20.57 0.55
C VAL A 458 -5.66 20.42 -0.71
N ASP A 459 -4.35 20.42 -0.55
CA ASP A 459 -3.41 20.19 -1.65
C ASP A 459 -3.32 18.70 -1.95
N ARG A 460 -2.91 17.90 -0.95
CA ARG A 460 -2.62 16.48 -1.10
C ARG A 460 -3.02 15.68 0.13
N ILE A 461 -3.10 14.37 -0.05
CA ILE A 461 -3.33 13.42 1.04
C ILE A 461 -2.24 12.35 1.06
N HIS A 462 -1.96 11.84 2.26
CA HIS A 462 -1.19 10.63 2.49
C HIS A 462 -1.98 9.69 3.40
N ALA A 463 -1.70 8.41 3.32
CA ALA A 463 -2.34 7.43 4.19
C ALA A 463 -1.35 6.35 4.65
N THR A 464 -1.49 6.00 5.91
CA THR A 464 -0.89 4.82 6.54
C THR A 464 -2.01 3.90 7.00
N GLU A 465 -1.67 2.76 7.60
CA GLU A 465 -2.65 1.79 8.12
C GLU A 465 -3.57 2.37 9.19
N ASP A 466 -3.16 3.45 9.87
CA ASP A 466 -3.87 4.06 11.00
C ASP A 466 -4.14 5.56 10.85
N ASN A 467 -3.52 6.24 9.89
CA ASN A 467 -3.58 7.70 9.77
C ASN A 467 -3.93 8.14 8.35
N VAL A 468 -4.86 9.10 8.24
CA VAL A 468 -5.06 9.91 7.05
C VAL A 468 -4.41 11.26 7.33
N ILE A 469 -3.42 11.63 6.52
CA ILE A 469 -2.68 12.87 6.66
C ILE A 469 -3.14 13.80 5.54
N VAL A 470 -3.62 14.98 5.92
CA VAL A 470 -4.12 15.99 5.00
C VAL A 470 -3.13 17.14 4.96
N LEU A 471 -2.56 17.42 3.79
CA LEU A 471 -1.66 18.55 3.58
C LEU A 471 -2.47 19.76 3.09
N LEU A 472 -2.41 20.83 3.86
CA LEU A 472 -3.12 22.08 3.61
C LEU A 472 -2.15 23.14 3.10
N VAL A 473 -2.55 23.91 2.10
CA VAL A 473 -1.72 25.00 1.55
C VAL A 473 -2.31 26.35 1.94
N CYS A 474 -1.48 27.18 2.56
CA CYS A 474 -1.74 28.61 2.69
C CYS A 474 -1.38 29.27 1.35
N ILE A 475 -2.40 29.80 0.67
CA ILE A 475 -2.18 30.70 -0.47
C ILE A 475 -1.79 32.05 0.15
N CYS A 476 -0.53 32.44 -0.01
CA CYS A 476 -0.04 33.76 0.38
C CYS A 476 -0.30 34.79 -0.72
#